data_AF-A0A8B8UCF2-F1
#
_entry.id   AF-A0A8B8UCF2-F1
#
_cell.length_a   1.000
_cell.length_b   1.000
_cell.length_c   1.000
_cell.angle_alpha   90.00
_cell.angle_beta   90.00
_cell.angle_gamma   90.00
#
_symmetry.space_group_name_H-M   'P 1'
#
loop_
_entity.id
_entity.type
_entity.pdbx_description
1 polymer ?
#
loop_
_entity_poly.entity_id
_entity_poly.type
_entity_poly.pdbx_seq_one_letter_code
_entity_poly.pdbx_strand_id
1 'polypeptide(L)'
;MYTRSRVLGAGSGVPAASRPARDPSVRSRELGPPEGPRPGLEATPETPSLESPERAAPRFTGAYTVIAPNEKRRNEMQRIAEKELEDLERWKEKHRGQPINLEPRRLGGSQSEAEVRQRQQLQLMQSKYQQKLNREESIRIKKEAEEAKIQKMKAIQREKSNKLEEKKRLQEFLRREAFREHQQYKNAEFLRRLDTELPSRSTCQVAPCSELLEFKRQQQEEGRTKTHQAEHRRVNHAFLDQRQGEGQAGGLQGFGGRWNMNSRNSWNM
;
A
#
# COMPACT_ATOMS: atom_id res chain seq x y z
N MET A 1 16.96 -8.07 -35.14
CA MET A 1 15.72 -8.86 -34.97
C MET A 1 14.93 -8.26 -33.82
N TYR A 2 13.79 -7.64 -34.15
CA TYR A 2 12.82 -7.01 -33.26
C TYR A 2 12.24 -8.04 -32.27
N THR A 3 11.81 -7.73 -31.04
CA THR A 3 10.63 -6.91 -30.73
C THR A 3 10.55 -6.55 -29.24
N ARG A 4 10.08 -5.33 -28.94
CA ARG A 4 9.62 -4.83 -27.63
C ARG A 4 8.09 -4.94 -27.62
N SER A 5 7.49 -5.52 -26.58
CA SER A 5 6.03 -5.46 -26.38
C SER A 5 5.70 -4.44 -25.29
N ARG A 6 5.02 -3.36 -25.68
CA ARG A 6 4.29 -2.44 -24.81
C ARG A 6 2.81 -2.56 -25.19
N VAL A 7 1.96 -2.87 -24.22
CA VAL A 7 0.51 -2.84 -24.38
C VAL A 7 0.03 -1.43 -24.08
N LEU A 8 -0.51 -0.77 -25.11
CA LEU A 8 -1.28 0.47 -25.04
C LEU A 8 -2.76 0.09 -25.13
N GLY A 9 -3.55 0.45 -24.13
CA GLY A 9 -5.01 0.40 -24.19
C GLY A 9 -5.54 1.72 -24.72
N ALA A 10 -6.28 1.66 -25.83
CA ALA A 10 -6.99 2.79 -26.42
C ALA A 10 -8.36 2.97 -25.73
N GLY A 11 -8.64 4.19 -25.27
CA GLY A 11 -9.98 4.68 -24.96
C GLY A 11 -10.20 5.94 -25.79
N SER A 12 -11.17 5.84 -26.69
CA SER A 12 -11.62 6.83 -27.68
C SER A 12 -12.19 8.12 -27.09
N GLY A 13 -11.85 9.27 -27.69
CA GLY A 13 -12.53 10.55 -27.48
C GLY A 13 -12.03 11.63 -28.46
N VAL A 14 -12.87 11.98 -29.44
CA VAL A 14 -12.69 13.03 -30.47
C VAL A 14 -13.14 14.41 -29.90
N PRO A 15 -12.75 15.58 -30.46
CA PRO A 15 -12.37 16.75 -29.67
C PRO A 15 -13.27 18.01 -29.74
N ALA A 16 -12.91 18.96 -28.86
CA ALA A 16 -12.92 20.44 -28.96
C ALA A 16 -14.22 21.25 -29.03
N ALA A 17 -14.40 22.13 -28.02
CA ALA A 17 -14.91 23.50 -28.19
C ALA A 17 -14.45 24.44 -27.05
N SER A 18 -13.59 25.38 -27.42
CA SER A 18 -13.34 26.76 -26.96
C SER A 18 -13.98 27.31 -25.66
N ARG A 19 -13.15 27.89 -24.78
CA ARG A 19 -13.12 29.35 -24.47
C ARG A 19 -11.98 29.74 -23.49
N PRO A 20 -11.48 31.00 -23.54
CA PRO A 20 -10.21 31.38 -22.93
C PRO A 20 -10.32 32.28 -21.67
N ALA A 21 -9.15 32.40 -21.02
CA ALA A 21 -8.62 33.54 -20.25
C ALA A 21 -9.17 33.86 -18.84
N ARG A 22 -8.25 33.82 -17.85
CA ARG A 22 -8.05 34.96 -16.94
C ARG A 22 -6.71 34.88 -16.19
N ASP A 23 -5.89 35.90 -16.41
CA ASP A 23 -4.76 36.31 -15.57
C ASP A 23 -5.26 36.86 -14.21
N PRO A 24 -4.48 36.73 -13.13
CA PRO A 24 -4.74 37.41 -11.88
C PRO A 24 -3.81 38.62 -11.72
N SER A 25 -4.34 39.85 -11.81
CA SER A 25 -3.65 40.98 -11.21
C SER A 25 -4.56 42.17 -10.88
N VAL A 26 -4.21 42.81 -9.77
CA VAL A 26 -4.48 44.20 -9.37
C VAL A 26 -5.79 44.50 -8.60
N ARG A 27 -5.61 44.55 -7.27
CA ARG A 27 -6.02 45.59 -6.30
C ARG A 27 -7.06 46.63 -6.75
N SER A 28 -8.14 46.76 -5.98
CA SER A 28 -8.92 48.00 -5.78
C SER A 28 -9.53 47.90 -4.38
N ARG A 29 -8.83 48.33 -3.33
CA ARG A 29 -8.91 49.67 -2.70
C ARG A 29 -10.36 50.16 -2.56
N GLU A 30 -10.95 49.87 -1.40
CA GLU A 30 -12.07 50.63 -0.87
C GLU A 30 -11.71 52.11 -0.80
N LEU A 31 -12.60 52.95 -1.29
CA LEU A 31 -12.61 54.39 -1.09
C LEU A 31 -13.88 54.71 -0.30
N GLY A 32 -13.69 55.07 0.97
CA GLY A 32 -14.75 55.66 1.79
C GLY A 32 -15.13 57.07 1.30
N PRO A 33 -16.31 57.59 1.66
CA PRO A 33 -16.73 58.94 1.26
C PRO A 33 -15.91 60.04 1.95
N PRO A 34 -15.54 61.13 1.26
CA PRO A 34 -14.72 62.20 1.81
C PRO A 34 -15.53 63.18 2.67
N GLU A 35 -14.93 63.63 3.79
CA GLU A 35 -15.34 64.81 4.54
C GLU A 35 -15.04 66.12 3.79
N GLY A 36 -15.90 67.11 4.01
CA GLY A 36 -15.71 68.52 3.62
C GLY A 36 -16.70 69.44 4.34
N PRO A 37 -16.42 70.74 4.50
CA PRO A 37 -16.44 71.42 5.80
C PRO A 37 -17.65 72.35 6.09
N ARG A 38 -17.97 72.54 7.38
CA ARG A 38 -18.72 73.68 7.98
C ARG A 38 -17.76 74.88 8.19
N PRO A 39 -18.15 76.17 8.43
CA PRO A 39 -19.30 76.73 9.21
C PRO A 39 -19.96 77.98 8.54
N GLY A 40 -20.95 78.74 9.03
CA GLY A 40 -21.73 78.96 10.26
C GLY A 40 -22.42 80.36 10.19
N LEU A 41 -23.36 80.66 11.11
CA LEU A 41 -24.06 81.96 11.40
C LEU A 41 -25.32 82.24 10.54
N GLU A 42 -26.57 82.27 11.03
CA GLU A 42 -27.27 83.08 12.08
C GLU A 42 -28.40 83.86 11.36
N ALA A 43 -29.64 83.79 11.88
CA ALA A 43 -30.66 84.86 11.91
C ALA A 43 -32.11 84.34 11.76
N THR A 44 -32.91 84.75 12.75
CA THR A 44 -34.36 84.72 12.95
C THR A 44 -35.19 85.22 11.75
N PRO A 45 -36.45 84.78 11.56
CA PRO A 45 -37.35 85.39 10.59
C PRO A 45 -38.22 86.49 11.24
N GLU A 46 -37.90 87.75 10.95
CA GLU A 46 -38.85 88.85 10.99
C GLU A 46 -39.73 88.80 9.73
N THR A 47 -41.04 88.81 9.92
CA THR A 47 -42.04 88.95 8.85
C THR A 47 -41.94 90.30 8.14
N PRO A 48 -42.18 90.34 6.81
CA PRO A 48 -43.07 91.36 6.29
C PRO A 48 -44.15 90.78 5.37
N SER A 49 -45.39 91.11 5.75
CA SER A 49 -46.54 91.48 4.93
C SER A 49 -46.47 91.22 3.40
N LEU A 50 -47.28 90.25 2.97
CA LEU A 50 -48.42 90.44 2.05
C LEU A 50 -48.20 91.38 0.85
N GLU A 51 -47.72 90.83 -0.28
CA GLU A 51 -48.09 91.32 -1.61
C GLU A 51 -48.27 90.13 -2.58
N SER A 52 -49.44 90.11 -3.24
CA SER A 52 -49.86 89.11 -4.23
C SER A 52 -48.99 89.17 -5.50
N PRO A 53 -48.61 88.03 -6.12
CA PRO A 53 -47.81 88.09 -7.33
C PRO A 53 -48.70 88.23 -8.57
N GLU A 54 -48.89 89.46 -9.02
CA GLU A 54 -49.02 89.70 -10.45
C GLU A 54 -47.71 89.29 -11.14
N ARG A 55 -47.83 88.75 -12.35
CA ARG A 55 -46.77 87.99 -13.05
C ARG A 55 -45.43 88.74 -13.12
N ALA A 56 -44.48 88.34 -12.27
CA ALA A 56 -43.12 88.84 -12.30
C ALA A 56 -42.38 88.31 -13.56
N ALA A 57 -42.04 89.20 -14.48
CA ALA A 57 -41.18 88.89 -15.61
C ALA A 57 -39.79 88.42 -15.13
N PRO A 58 -39.09 87.53 -15.88
CA PRO A 58 -37.78 87.03 -15.48
C PRO A 58 -36.79 88.18 -15.25
N ARG A 59 -36.11 88.17 -14.10
CA ARG A 59 -35.09 89.21 -13.79
C ARG A 59 -33.79 88.84 -14.51
N PHE A 60 -33.29 89.74 -15.34
CA PHE A 60 -32.04 89.56 -16.08
C PHE A 60 -30.88 90.22 -15.31
N THR A 61 -29.91 89.42 -14.87
CA THR A 61 -28.68 89.86 -14.21
C THR A 61 -27.51 89.57 -15.14
N GLY A 62 -27.23 90.49 -16.06
CA GLY A 62 -26.07 90.47 -16.96
C GLY A 62 -25.92 89.21 -17.83
N ALA A 63 -25.37 88.14 -17.26
CA ALA A 63 -25.05 86.89 -17.94
C ALA A 63 -26.09 85.75 -17.73
N TYR A 64 -27.03 85.89 -16.78
CA TYR A 64 -28.06 84.87 -16.55
C TYR A 64 -29.43 85.47 -16.22
N THR A 65 -30.46 84.68 -16.51
CA THR A 65 -31.85 85.01 -16.21
C THR A 65 -32.30 84.23 -14.98
N VAL A 66 -32.80 84.93 -13.96
CA VAL A 66 -33.44 84.32 -12.79
C VAL A 66 -34.92 84.18 -13.08
N ILE A 67 -35.35 82.94 -13.34
CA ILE A 67 -36.77 82.60 -13.52
C ILE A 67 -37.36 82.30 -12.13
N ALA A 68 -38.38 83.08 -11.74
CA ALA A 68 -39.05 82.90 -10.46
C ALA A 68 -39.76 81.52 -10.40
N PRO A 69 -39.69 80.80 -9.27
CA PRO A 69 -40.39 79.53 -9.12
C PRO A 69 -41.90 79.69 -9.32
N ASN A 70 -42.46 78.95 -10.28
CA ASN A 70 -43.91 78.88 -10.45
C ASN A 70 -44.51 78.01 -9.33
N GLU A 71 -45.13 78.66 -8.35
CA GLU A 71 -45.72 78.01 -7.18
C GLU A 71 -46.81 77.00 -7.54
N LYS A 72 -47.65 77.30 -8.54
CA LYS A 72 -48.71 76.37 -8.98
C LYS A 72 -48.12 75.08 -9.53
N ARG A 73 -47.11 75.20 -10.40
CA ARG A 73 -46.39 74.05 -10.98
C ARG A 73 -45.62 73.28 -9.90
N ARG A 74 -45.04 73.97 -8.92
CA ARG A 74 -44.36 73.35 -7.77
C ARG A 74 -45.33 72.55 -6.91
N ASN A 75 -46.47 73.14 -6.57
CA ASN A 75 -47.48 72.49 -5.73
C ASN A 75 -48.13 71.30 -6.46
N GLU A 76 -48.34 71.41 -7.77
CA GLU A 76 -48.79 70.28 -8.61
C GLU A 76 -47.77 69.14 -8.62
N MET A 77 -46.48 69.46 -8.77
CA MET A 77 -45.39 68.48 -8.72
C MET A 77 -45.28 67.80 -7.35
N GLN A 78 -45.48 68.56 -6.26
CA GLN A 78 -45.51 68.01 -4.91
C GLN A 78 -46.70 67.05 -4.71
N ARG A 79 -47.90 67.44 -5.14
CA ARG A 79 -49.10 66.58 -5.07
C ARG A 79 -48.95 65.29 -5.85
N ILE A 80 -48.35 65.37 -7.05
CA ILE A 80 -48.07 64.18 -7.86
C ILE A 80 -47.04 63.29 -7.14
N ALA A 81 -45.96 63.87 -6.64
CA ALA A 81 -44.92 63.12 -5.92
C ALA A 81 -45.46 62.42 -4.66
N GLU A 82 -46.31 63.10 -3.88
CA GLU A 82 -46.97 62.52 -2.70
C GLU A 82 -47.87 61.34 -3.10
N LYS A 83 -48.69 61.53 -4.14
CA LYS A 83 -49.58 60.47 -4.63
C LYS A 83 -48.81 59.26 -5.17
N GLU A 84 -47.74 59.48 -5.92
CA GLU A 84 -46.89 58.40 -6.44
C GLU A 84 -46.20 57.62 -5.31
N LEU A 85 -45.80 58.30 -4.23
CA LEU A 85 -45.21 57.67 -3.05
C LEU A 85 -46.23 56.77 -2.34
N GLU A 86 -47.46 57.26 -2.13
CA GLU A 86 -48.56 56.46 -1.57
C GLU A 86 -48.90 55.25 -2.44
N ASP A 87 -48.96 55.43 -3.76
CA ASP A 87 -49.25 54.34 -4.70
C ASP A 87 -48.14 53.27 -4.70
N LEU A 88 -46.88 53.68 -4.54
CA LEU A 88 -45.73 52.78 -4.39
C LEU A 88 -45.77 52.00 -3.08
N GLU A 89 -46.14 52.64 -1.97
CA GLU A 89 -46.32 51.97 -0.67
C GLU A 89 -47.44 50.92 -0.76
N ARG A 90 -48.58 51.27 -1.34
CA ARG A 90 -49.68 50.32 -1.56
C ARG A 90 -49.29 49.16 -2.47
N TRP A 91 -48.46 49.41 -3.49
CA TRP A 91 -47.92 48.34 -4.33
C TRP A 91 -47.00 47.42 -3.53
N LYS A 92 -46.10 47.97 -2.73
CA LYS A 92 -45.21 47.20 -1.85
C LYS A 92 -46.00 46.36 -0.86
N GLU A 93 -47.08 46.88 -0.29
CA GLU A 93 -47.95 46.15 0.63
C GLU A 93 -48.69 45.01 -0.06
N LYS A 94 -49.28 45.26 -1.23
CA LYS A 94 -49.98 44.24 -2.03
C LYS A 94 -49.04 43.12 -2.51
N HIS A 95 -47.79 43.47 -2.82
CA HIS A 95 -46.77 42.53 -3.27
C HIS A 95 -45.82 42.10 -2.17
N ARG A 96 -46.12 42.44 -0.91
CA ARG A 96 -45.35 41.97 0.24
C ARG A 96 -45.63 40.48 0.39
N GLY A 97 -44.59 39.66 0.25
CA GLY A 97 -44.68 38.26 0.64
C GLY A 97 -45.05 38.15 2.12
N GLN A 98 -45.98 37.25 2.45
CA GLN A 98 -46.31 36.96 3.84
C GLN A 98 -45.03 36.51 4.58
N PRO A 99 -44.71 37.08 5.75
CA PRO A 99 -43.61 36.59 6.57
C PRO A 99 -43.86 35.13 6.94
N ILE A 100 -43.02 34.23 6.42
CA ILE A 100 -43.13 32.81 6.69
C ILE A 100 -42.62 32.55 8.10
N ASN A 101 -43.54 32.46 9.06
CA ASN A 101 -43.27 31.99 10.42
C ASN A 101 -43.48 30.48 10.51
N LEU A 102 -42.69 29.71 9.74
CA LEU A 102 -42.68 28.25 9.82
C LEU A 102 -41.46 27.81 10.64
N GLU A 103 -41.71 27.04 11.69
CA GLU A 103 -40.64 26.32 12.39
C GLU A 103 -39.86 25.48 11.37
N PRO A 104 -38.52 25.55 11.34
CA PRO A 104 -37.70 24.76 10.42
C PRO A 104 -38.01 23.27 10.59
N ARG A 105 -38.82 22.73 9.66
CA ARG A 105 -39.15 21.30 9.63
C ARG A 105 -37.90 20.56 9.18
N ARG A 106 -37.29 19.78 10.08
CA ARG A 106 -36.15 18.90 9.73
C ARG A 106 -36.61 17.91 8.67
N LEU A 107 -36.29 18.20 7.42
CA LEU A 107 -36.57 17.33 6.28
C LEU A 107 -35.32 16.49 6.02
N GLY A 108 -35.38 15.20 6.37
CA GLY A 108 -34.37 14.19 6.03
C GLY A 108 -33.61 13.60 7.22
N GLY A 109 -33.39 12.28 7.16
CA GLY A 109 -32.46 11.48 7.98
C GLY A 109 -32.67 11.52 9.49
N SER A 110 -33.02 10.39 10.12
CA SER A 110 -33.07 10.25 11.59
C SER A 110 -31.68 10.30 12.26
N GLN A 111 -30.60 10.31 11.48
CA GLN A 111 -29.23 10.24 11.98
C GLN A 111 -28.62 11.62 12.09
N SER A 112 -27.97 11.87 13.22
CA SER A 112 -27.15 13.05 13.42
C SER A 112 -25.89 12.97 12.55
N GLU A 113 -25.40 14.11 12.06
CA GLU A 113 -24.15 14.21 11.30
C GLU A 113 -22.96 13.55 12.02
N ALA A 114 -22.91 13.68 13.35
CA ALA A 114 -21.87 13.08 14.17
C ALA A 114 -21.90 11.55 14.13
N GLU A 115 -23.10 10.96 14.13
CA GLU A 115 -23.30 9.50 14.06
C GLU A 115 -22.86 8.96 12.69
N VAL A 116 -23.18 9.67 11.61
CA VAL A 116 -22.73 9.33 10.26
C VAL A 116 -21.19 9.37 10.16
N ARG A 117 -20.56 10.40 10.73
CA ARG A 117 -19.10 10.51 10.77
C ARG A 117 -18.46 9.39 11.57
N GLN A 118 -19.01 9.07 12.74
CA GLN A 118 -18.52 7.97 13.58
C GLN A 118 -18.60 6.63 12.83
N ARG A 119 -19.74 6.36 12.18
CA ARG A 119 -19.92 5.15 11.38
C ARG A 119 -18.94 5.06 10.22
N GLN A 120 -18.72 6.16 9.49
CA GLN A 120 -17.71 6.20 8.44
C GLN A 120 -16.31 5.88 8.98
N GLN A 121 -15.92 6.47 10.11
CA GLN A 121 -14.62 6.18 10.74
C GLN A 121 -14.49 4.71 11.12
N LEU A 122 -15.51 4.14 11.76
CA LEU A 122 -15.52 2.72 12.15
C LEU A 122 -15.45 1.79 10.94
N GLN A 123 -16.20 2.08 9.87
CA GLN A 123 -16.19 1.31 8.64
C GLN A 123 -14.80 1.31 7.98
N LEU A 124 -14.15 2.48 7.95
CA LEU A 124 -12.79 2.63 7.44
C LEU A 124 -11.79 1.80 8.25
N MET A 125 -11.91 1.80 9.58
CA MET A 125 -11.09 0.99 10.47
C MET A 125 -11.29 -0.51 10.24
N GLN A 126 -12.54 -0.98 10.15
CA GLN A 126 -12.87 -2.39 9.91
C GLN A 126 -12.35 -2.88 8.56
N SER A 127 -12.57 -2.09 7.49
CA SER A 127 -12.10 -2.42 6.15
C SER A 127 -10.57 -2.53 6.08
N LYS A 128 -9.85 -1.58 6.69
CA LYS A 128 -8.38 -1.63 6.80
C LYS A 128 -7.91 -2.91 7.49
N TYR A 129 -8.58 -3.30 8.57
CA TYR A 129 -8.24 -4.51 9.31
C TYR A 129 -8.49 -5.79 8.50
N GLN A 130 -9.66 -5.92 7.87
CA GLN A 130 -9.99 -7.04 6.99
C GLN A 130 -9.00 -7.15 5.82
N GLN A 131 -8.64 -6.02 5.22
CA GLN A 131 -7.66 -6.00 4.14
C GLN A 131 -6.28 -6.51 4.62
N LYS A 132 -5.88 -6.19 5.85
CA LYS A 132 -4.63 -6.69 6.44
C LYS A 132 -4.67 -8.21 6.62
N LEU A 133 -5.76 -8.75 7.18
CA LEU A 133 -5.94 -10.19 7.33
C LEU A 133 -5.86 -10.92 5.98
N ASN A 134 -6.60 -10.45 4.98
CA ASN A 134 -6.60 -11.06 3.65
C ASN A 134 -5.23 -11.04 2.99
N ARG A 135 -4.44 -9.97 3.19
CA ARG A 135 -3.05 -9.90 2.71
C ARG A 135 -2.18 -10.96 3.39
N GLU A 136 -2.25 -11.05 4.71
CA GLU A 136 -1.47 -12.03 5.49
C GLU A 136 -1.83 -13.46 5.12
N GLU A 137 -3.13 -13.78 4.99
CA GLU A 137 -3.59 -15.09 4.54
C GLU A 137 -3.11 -15.42 3.13
N SER A 138 -3.20 -14.49 2.18
CA SER A 138 -2.69 -14.70 0.83
C SER A 138 -1.18 -14.96 0.81
N ILE A 139 -0.43 -14.33 1.70
CA ILE A 139 1.02 -14.55 1.85
C ILE A 139 1.29 -15.93 2.44
N ARG A 140 0.53 -16.35 3.46
CA ARG A 140 0.66 -17.68 4.07
C ARG A 140 0.37 -18.79 3.06
N ILE A 141 -0.74 -18.69 2.33
CA ILE A 141 -1.12 -19.67 1.30
C ILE A 141 -0.05 -19.77 0.20
N LYS A 142 0.50 -18.63 -0.26
CA LYS A 142 1.58 -18.63 -1.25
C LYS A 142 2.84 -19.34 -0.74
N LYS A 143 3.23 -19.08 0.50
CA LYS A 143 4.40 -19.73 1.14
C LYS A 143 4.19 -21.23 1.28
N GLU A 144 3.02 -21.66 1.74
CA GLU A 144 2.69 -23.09 1.89
C GLU A 144 2.71 -23.81 0.54
N ALA A 145 2.15 -23.21 -0.51
CA ALA A 145 2.16 -23.78 -1.86
C ALA A 145 3.60 -23.90 -2.42
N GLU A 146 4.45 -22.89 -2.18
CA GLU A 146 5.86 -22.93 -2.54
C GLU A 146 6.59 -24.04 -1.77
N GLU A 147 6.37 -24.14 -0.45
CA GLU A 147 6.97 -25.17 0.37
C GLU A 147 6.56 -26.57 -0.07
N ALA A 148 5.27 -26.79 -0.35
CA ALA A 148 4.78 -28.06 -0.88
C ALA A 148 5.44 -28.42 -2.21
N LYS A 149 5.72 -27.44 -3.08
CA LYS A 149 6.45 -27.67 -4.33
C LYS A 149 7.91 -28.07 -4.06
N ILE A 150 8.58 -27.40 -3.13
CA ILE A 150 9.95 -27.75 -2.72
C ILE A 150 9.99 -29.16 -2.13
N GLN A 151 9.02 -29.51 -1.28
CA GLN A 151 8.91 -30.85 -0.71
C GLN A 151 8.70 -31.92 -1.79
N LYS A 152 7.83 -31.67 -2.78
CA LYS A 152 7.67 -32.56 -3.94
C LYS A 152 8.96 -32.73 -4.73
N MET A 153 9.66 -31.64 -5.03
CA MET A 153 10.96 -31.70 -5.72
C MET A 153 12.00 -32.50 -4.94
N LYS A 154 12.07 -32.29 -3.61
CA LYS A 154 12.95 -33.06 -2.71
C LYS A 154 12.58 -34.55 -2.70
N ALA A 155 11.29 -34.88 -2.63
CA ALA A 155 10.82 -36.27 -2.65
C ALA A 155 11.21 -36.97 -3.96
N ILE A 156 11.03 -36.30 -5.10
CA ILE A 156 11.45 -36.81 -6.42
C ILE A 156 12.96 -37.05 -6.45
N GLN A 157 13.77 -36.13 -5.93
CA GLN A 157 15.23 -36.31 -5.88
C GLN A 157 15.62 -37.48 -4.97
N ARG A 158 14.99 -37.62 -3.81
CA ARG A 158 15.21 -38.74 -2.89
C ARG A 158 14.85 -40.07 -3.54
N GLU A 159 13.71 -40.15 -4.23
CA GLU A 159 13.30 -41.35 -4.95
C GLU A 159 14.31 -41.73 -6.05
N LYS A 160 14.79 -40.74 -6.82
CA LYS A 160 15.84 -40.96 -7.83
C LYS A 160 17.14 -41.47 -7.20
N SER A 161 17.53 -40.91 -6.06
CA SER A 161 18.70 -41.36 -5.30
C SER A 161 18.54 -42.79 -4.81
N ASN A 162 17.39 -43.13 -4.22
CA ASN A 162 17.08 -44.47 -3.72
C ASN A 162 17.10 -45.49 -4.87
N LYS A 163 16.46 -45.19 -5.99
CA LYS A 163 16.48 -46.06 -7.18
C LYS A 163 17.91 -46.33 -7.69
N LEU A 164 18.78 -45.32 -7.63
CA LEU A 164 20.17 -45.46 -8.05
C LEU A 164 20.98 -46.33 -7.06
N GLU A 165 20.75 -46.14 -5.76
CA GLU A 165 21.36 -46.93 -4.70
C GLU A 165 20.92 -48.40 -4.76
N GLU A 166 19.63 -48.67 -4.97
CA GLU A 166 19.10 -50.03 -5.14
C GLU A 166 19.72 -50.74 -6.34
N LYS A 167 19.91 -50.04 -7.47
CA LYS A 167 20.62 -50.61 -8.63
C LYS A 167 22.05 -51.00 -8.31
N LYS A 168 22.79 -50.16 -7.57
CA LYS A 168 24.15 -50.48 -7.12
C LYS A 168 24.16 -51.68 -6.19
N ARG A 169 23.21 -51.75 -5.25
CA ARG A 169 23.07 -52.88 -4.34
C ARG A 169 22.79 -54.18 -5.09
N LEU A 170 21.89 -54.16 -6.08
CA LEU A 170 21.61 -55.32 -6.93
C LEU A 170 22.84 -55.75 -7.73
N GLN A 171 23.58 -54.80 -8.30
CA GLN A 171 24.80 -55.09 -9.03
C GLN A 171 25.87 -55.71 -8.12
N GLU A 172 26.06 -55.17 -6.92
CA GLU A 172 27.00 -55.71 -5.95
C GLU A 172 26.55 -57.08 -5.44
N PHE A 173 25.25 -57.28 -5.25
CA PHE A 173 24.68 -58.57 -4.88
C PHE A 173 24.98 -59.64 -5.93
N LEU A 174 24.71 -59.38 -7.20
CA LEU A 174 25.05 -60.30 -8.30
C LEU A 174 26.55 -60.59 -8.38
N ARG A 175 27.39 -59.56 -8.20
CA ARG A 175 28.86 -59.73 -8.15
C ARG A 175 29.27 -60.65 -7.00
N ARG A 176 28.66 -60.48 -5.82
CA ARG A 176 28.92 -61.32 -4.63
C ARG A 176 28.42 -62.74 -4.84
N GLU A 177 27.24 -62.93 -5.42
CA GLU A 177 26.69 -64.25 -5.73
C GLU A 177 27.54 -65.00 -6.76
N ALA A 178 27.90 -64.38 -7.88
CA ALA A 178 28.77 -65.01 -8.88
C ALA A 178 30.12 -65.43 -8.26
N PHE A 179 30.69 -64.61 -7.37
CA PHE A 179 31.90 -64.97 -6.64
C PHE A 179 31.67 -66.13 -5.67
N ARG A 180 30.54 -66.15 -4.95
CA ARG A 180 30.17 -67.26 -4.05
C ARG A 180 29.98 -68.56 -4.83
N GLU A 181 29.25 -68.53 -5.95
CA GLU A 181 29.05 -69.68 -6.82
C GLU A 181 30.37 -70.19 -7.40
N HIS A 182 31.25 -69.29 -7.86
CA HIS A 182 32.58 -69.66 -8.33
C HIS A 182 33.41 -70.32 -7.22
N GLN A 183 33.38 -69.76 -6.00
CA GLN A 183 34.06 -70.31 -4.85
C GLN A 183 33.51 -71.71 -4.50
N GLN A 184 32.18 -71.87 -4.48
CA GLN A 184 31.53 -73.16 -4.24
C GLN A 184 31.90 -74.18 -5.32
N TYR A 185 31.84 -73.80 -6.60
CA TYR A 185 32.23 -74.64 -7.72
C TYR A 185 33.69 -75.08 -7.60
N LYS A 186 34.61 -74.15 -7.32
CA LYS A 186 36.04 -74.46 -7.15
C LYS A 186 36.30 -75.36 -5.94
N ASN A 187 35.62 -75.14 -4.83
CA ASN A 187 35.71 -76.00 -3.66
C ASN A 187 35.20 -77.41 -3.97
N ALA A 188 34.05 -77.54 -4.64
CA ALA A 188 33.50 -78.83 -5.03
C ALA A 188 34.38 -79.55 -6.05
N GLU A 189 34.96 -78.83 -7.00
CA GLU A 189 35.89 -79.37 -7.98
C GLU A 189 37.16 -79.90 -7.33
N PHE A 190 37.72 -79.17 -6.36
CA PHE A 190 38.84 -79.64 -5.55
C PHE A 190 38.51 -80.91 -4.76
N LEU A 191 37.34 -80.97 -4.11
CA LEU A 191 36.88 -82.17 -3.40
C LEU A 191 36.73 -83.36 -4.36
N ARG A 192 36.15 -83.15 -5.55
CA ARG A 192 36.04 -84.21 -6.57
C ARG A 192 37.41 -84.72 -7.02
N ARG A 193 38.41 -83.85 -7.20
CA ARG A 193 39.79 -84.28 -7.50
C ARG A 193 40.35 -85.16 -6.39
N LEU A 194 40.16 -84.79 -5.13
CA LEU A 194 40.60 -85.60 -3.99
C LEU A 194 39.92 -86.98 -3.96
N ASP A 195 38.62 -87.03 -4.24
CA ASP A 195 37.86 -88.30 -4.28
C ASP A 195 38.31 -89.21 -5.44
N THR A 196 38.82 -88.64 -6.54
CA THR A 196 39.27 -89.40 -7.71
C THR A 196 40.73 -89.86 -7.57
N GLU A 197 41.58 -89.08 -6.88
CA GLU A 197 43.02 -89.37 -6.71
C GLU A 197 43.34 -90.24 -5.48
N LEU A 198 42.37 -90.48 -4.57
CA LEU A 198 42.54 -91.35 -3.41
C LEU A 198 41.70 -92.63 -3.51
N PRO A 199 42.32 -93.82 -3.70
CA PRO A 199 41.62 -95.06 -3.42
C PRO A 199 41.51 -95.21 -1.89
N SER A 200 40.29 -95.02 -1.36
CA SER A 200 39.83 -95.38 -0.02
C SER A 200 40.94 -95.52 1.04
N ARG A 201 41.45 -94.39 1.54
CA ARG A 201 42.21 -94.35 2.81
C ARG A 201 41.44 -93.52 3.81
N SER A 202 40.63 -94.21 4.62
CA SER A 202 40.04 -93.61 5.80
C SER A 202 41.14 -93.17 6.77
N THR A 203 40.83 -92.14 7.56
CA THR A 203 41.53 -91.72 8.79
C THR A 203 42.70 -90.75 8.59
N CYS A 204 42.39 -89.47 8.29
CA CYS A 204 43.18 -88.33 8.75
C CYS A 204 42.25 -87.38 9.50
N GLN A 205 42.44 -87.25 10.82
CA GLN A 205 41.70 -86.29 11.63
C GLN A 205 42.16 -84.88 11.27
N VAL A 206 41.27 -84.09 10.68
CA VAL A 206 41.52 -82.67 10.38
C VAL A 206 41.21 -81.87 11.65
N ALA A 207 42.27 -81.36 12.28
CA ALA A 207 42.18 -80.46 13.44
C ALA A 207 41.46 -79.14 13.08
N PRO A 208 40.79 -78.48 14.04
CA PRO A 208 39.89 -77.35 13.78
C PRO A 208 40.67 -76.05 13.55
N CYS A 209 41.17 -75.84 12.33
CA CYS A 209 41.73 -74.56 11.89
C CYS A 209 40.66 -73.49 11.55
N SER A 210 39.36 -73.85 11.57
CA SER A 210 38.25 -72.95 11.23
C SER A 210 38.05 -71.85 12.28
N GLU A 211 38.19 -72.16 13.56
CA GLU A 211 37.88 -71.27 14.68
C GLU A 211 38.85 -70.08 14.80
N LEU A 212 40.14 -70.32 14.52
CA LEU A 212 41.18 -69.27 14.52
C LEU A 212 41.00 -68.28 13.35
N LEU A 213 40.54 -68.78 12.20
CA LEU A 213 40.28 -67.95 11.01
C LEU A 213 39.01 -67.10 11.18
N GLU A 214 37.95 -67.67 11.77
CA GLU A 214 36.72 -66.95 12.16
C GLU A 214 37.04 -65.79 13.12
N PHE A 215 37.88 -66.03 14.13
CA PHE A 215 38.29 -65.01 15.11
C PHE A 215 39.07 -63.85 14.48
N LYS A 216 40.00 -64.13 13.56
CA LYS A 216 40.73 -63.08 12.81
C LYS A 216 39.80 -62.25 11.93
N ARG A 217 38.80 -62.88 11.30
CA ARG A 217 37.80 -62.19 10.47
C ARG A 217 36.95 -61.24 11.31
N GLN A 218 36.45 -61.71 12.47
CA GLN A 218 35.67 -60.90 13.40
C GLN A 218 36.45 -59.67 13.92
N GLN A 219 37.70 -59.85 14.35
CA GLN A 219 38.53 -58.73 14.81
C GLN A 219 38.73 -57.66 13.71
N GLN A 220 38.87 -58.09 12.46
CA GLN A 220 39.04 -57.17 11.34
C GLN A 220 37.73 -56.43 10.98
N GLU A 221 36.58 -57.09 11.07
CA GLU A 221 35.27 -56.48 10.86
C GLU A 221 34.90 -55.49 11.98
N GLU A 222 35.20 -55.83 13.23
CA GLU A 222 35.08 -54.90 14.35
C GLU A 222 35.98 -53.68 14.20
N GLY A 223 37.22 -53.86 13.74
CA GLY A 223 38.12 -52.75 13.42
C GLY A 223 37.51 -51.81 12.39
N ARG A 224 36.94 -52.36 11.30
CA ARG A 224 36.31 -51.58 10.21
C ARG A 224 35.06 -50.83 10.66
N THR A 225 34.22 -51.44 11.48
CA THR A 225 33.01 -50.77 12.00
C THR A 225 33.37 -49.66 12.99
N LYS A 226 34.38 -49.87 13.84
CA LYS A 226 34.92 -48.86 14.76
C LYS A 226 35.52 -47.67 13.98
N THR A 227 36.26 -47.90 12.91
CA THR A 227 36.83 -46.81 12.09
C THR A 227 35.75 -46.00 11.38
N HIS A 228 34.76 -46.65 10.76
CA HIS A 228 33.64 -45.93 10.15
C HIS A 228 32.85 -45.14 11.20
N GLN A 229 32.58 -45.72 12.38
CA GLN A 229 31.91 -45.00 13.44
C GLN A 229 32.71 -43.79 13.94
N ALA A 230 34.03 -43.92 14.05
CA ALA A 230 34.92 -42.81 14.41
C ALA A 230 34.92 -41.70 13.36
N GLU A 231 34.93 -42.04 12.07
CA GLU A 231 34.79 -41.05 10.99
C GLU A 231 33.45 -40.31 11.05
N HIS A 232 32.34 -41.02 11.24
CA HIS A 232 31.03 -40.40 11.42
C HIS A 232 31.02 -39.42 12.60
N ARG A 233 31.66 -39.77 13.72
CA ARG A 233 31.82 -38.86 14.87
C ARG A 233 32.67 -37.64 14.51
N ARG A 234 33.81 -37.81 13.82
CA ARG A 234 34.70 -36.71 13.41
C ARG A 234 34.00 -35.75 12.45
N VAL A 235 33.27 -36.26 11.46
CA VAL A 235 32.53 -35.43 10.50
C VAL A 235 31.39 -34.68 11.20
N ASN A 236 30.66 -35.34 12.11
CA ASN A 236 29.64 -34.66 12.90
C ASN A 236 30.23 -33.55 13.78
N HIS A 237 31.37 -33.80 14.45
CA HIS A 237 32.05 -32.78 15.23
C HIS A 237 32.51 -31.61 14.34
N ALA A 238 33.14 -31.88 13.20
CA ALA A 238 33.55 -30.84 12.26
C ALA A 238 32.36 -30.02 11.72
N PHE A 239 31.22 -30.69 11.46
CA PHE A 239 29.99 -30.03 11.04
C PHE A 239 29.41 -29.11 12.15
N LEU A 240 29.44 -29.56 13.40
CA LEU A 240 29.00 -28.75 14.54
C LEU A 240 29.94 -27.56 14.80
N ASP A 241 31.24 -27.75 14.64
CA ASP A 241 32.25 -26.68 14.77
C ASP A 241 32.08 -25.62 13.68
N GLN A 242 31.84 -26.04 12.42
CA GLN A 242 31.56 -25.12 11.33
C GLN A 242 30.29 -24.30 11.59
N ARG A 243 29.25 -24.93 12.15
CA ARG A 243 28.00 -24.27 12.53
C ARG A 243 28.15 -23.31 13.71
N GLN A 244 29.01 -23.62 14.69
CA GLN A 244 29.28 -22.73 15.83
C GLN A 244 30.23 -21.58 15.44
N GLY A 245 31.19 -21.84 14.55
CA GLY A 245 32.10 -20.83 14.00
C GLY A 245 31.37 -19.76 13.16
N GLU A 246 30.33 -20.15 12.41
CA GLU A 246 29.45 -19.21 11.70
C GLU A 246 28.61 -18.32 12.64
N GLY A 247 28.44 -18.72 13.91
CA GLY A 247 27.76 -17.92 14.94
C GLY A 247 28.63 -16.85 15.60
N GLN A 248 29.96 -16.97 15.53
CA GLN A 248 30.91 -16.01 16.14
C GLN A 248 31.75 -15.22 15.10
N ALA A 249 31.97 -15.74 13.89
CA ALA A 249 32.73 -15.06 12.84
C ALA A 249 31.88 -14.11 11.98
N GLY A 250 31.18 -13.18 12.64
CA GLY A 250 30.55 -12.00 12.02
C GLY A 250 31.43 -10.74 12.13
N GLY A 251 32.76 -10.88 12.07
CA GLY A 251 33.72 -9.80 12.35
C GLY A 251 34.77 -9.60 11.26
N LEU A 252 34.46 -8.70 10.31
CA LEU A 252 35.36 -7.77 9.60
C LEU A 252 36.45 -8.28 8.63
N GLN A 253 36.17 -8.15 7.33
CA GLN A 253 36.78 -7.18 6.37
C GLN A 253 36.38 -7.59 4.93
N GLY A 254 35.95 -6.72 4.02
CA GLY A 254 35.61 -5.31 4.03
C GLY A 254 35.11 -4.94 2.62
N PHE A 255 34.03 -4.17 2.52
CA PHE A 255 33.76 -3.32 1.36
C PHE A 255 32.95 -2.12 1.83
N GLY A 256 33.47 -0.93 1.50
CA GLY A 256 33.01 0.36 2.00
C GLY A 256 31.57 0.70 1.63
N GLY A 257 30.90 1.37 2.55
CA GLY A 257 29.56 1.93 2.37
C GLY A 257 29.22 2.83 3.54
N ARG A 258 29.79 4.03 3.51
CA ARG A 258 29.44 5.19 4.35
C ARG A 258 27.91 5.33 4.45
N TRP A 259 27.34 5.03 5.61
CA TRP A 259 26.01 5.50 5.99
C TRP A 259 26.15 6.59 7.05
N ASN A 260 25.98 7.79 6.52
CA ASN A 260 25.90 9.07 7.18
C ASN A 260 24.75 9.09 8.21
N MET A 261 25.05 9.19 9.50
CA MET A 261 24.08 9.60 10.52
C MET A 261 24.36 11.04 10.91
N ASN A 262 23.71 11.99 10.23
CA ASN A 262 23.41 13.28 10.82
C ASN A 262 22.24 13.98 10.14
N SER A 263 21.07 13.94 10.78
CA SER A 263 20.12 15.08 10.86
C SER A 263 19.22 14.84 12.07
N ARG A 264 19.62 15.30 13.25
CA ARG A 264 19.15 16.54 13.89
C ARG A 264 17.62 16.69 13.98
N ASN A 265 17.17 16.58 15.22
CA ASN A 265 16.16 17.37 15.93
C ASN A 265 14.69 17.43 15.50
N SER A 266 13.87 17.37 16.56
CA SER A 266 12.72 18.25 16.86
C SER A 266 11.39 17.92 16.18
N TRP A 267 10.48 17.31 16.96
CA TRP A 267 9.09 17.74 16.99
C TRP A 267 8.55 17.74 18.43
N ASN A 268 8.11 18.92 18.86
CA ASN A 268 7.23 19.18 19.99
C ASN A 268 5.91 18.42 19.84
N MET A 269 5.43 17.80 20.93
CA MET A 269 4.06 17.89 21.46
C MET A 269 4.00 17.22 22.83
#